data_AF-A0A955I211-F1
#
_entry.id   AF-A0A955I211-F1
#
_cell.length_a   1.000
_cell.length_b   1.000
_cell.length_c   1.000
_cell.angle_alpha   90.00
_cell.angle_beta   90.00
_cell.angle_gamma   90.00
#
_symmetry.space_group_name_H-M   'P 1'
#
loop_
_entity.id
_entity.type
_entity.pdbx_description
1 polymer ?
#
loop_
_entity_poly.entity_id
_entity_poly.type
_entity_poly.pdbx_seq_one_letter_code
_entity_poly.pdbx_strand_id
1 'polypeptide(L)'
;MAEMKDAKRVVTLEDIKYSESGKVSAMISCIPLIGLIMFFVEKNDLFVRYHAAEYSILFVIGVALSIIGMVPILGWIFAIFAGPIYSILVLVAIVYGIVTISSGKRVDLPMVSDWAIKLMNRM
;
A
#
# COMPACT_ATOMS: atom_id res chain seq x y z
N MET A 1 22.43 -6.75 34.17
CA MET A 1 21.27 -5.90 33.89
C MET A 1 21.00 -6.02 32.41
N ALA A 2 19.93 -6.71 32.05
CA ALA A 2 19.65 -7.17 30.70
C ALA A 2 19.06 -6.02 29.86
N GLU A 3 19.88 -5.39 29.03
CA GLU A 3 19.38 -4.66 27.86
C GLU A 3 19.28 -5.64 26.70
N MET A 4 18.18 -6.41 26.66
CA MET A 4 17.72 -6.97 25.38
C MET A 4 17.17 -5.79 24.57
N LYS A 5 18.07 -5.10 23.86
CA LYS A 5 17.72 -4.15 22.81
C LYS A 5 16.74 -4.83 21.86
N ASP A 6 15.53 -4.32 21.88
CA ASP A 6 14.45 -4.43 20.88
C ASP A 6 14.89 -5.16 19.60
N ALA A 7 14.77 -6.49 19.61
CA ALA A 7 14.92 -7.29 18.42
C ALA A 7 13.72 -6.97 17.54
N LYS A 8 13.88 -6.03 16.61
CA LYS A 8 12.85 -5.58 15.67
C LYS A 8 12.14 -6.80 15.08
N ARG A 9 10.94 -7.10 15.59
CA ARG A 9 10.15 -8.26 15.14
C ARG A 9 9.86 -8.05 13.66
N VAL A 10 10.33 -8.98 12.83
CA VAL A 10 10.06 -8.97 11.40
C VAL A 10 8.60 -9.36 11.21
N VAL A 11 7.77 -8.42 10.76
CA VAL A 11 6.36 -8.65 10.40
C VAL A 11 6.32 -9.54 9.16
N THR A 12 5.53 -10.61 9.22
CA THR A 12 5.26 -11.49 8.07
C THR A 12 3.78 -11.45 7.69
N LEU A 13 3.42 -12.05 6.55
CA LEU A 13 2.01 -12.20 6.15
C LEU A 13 1.17 -12.97 7.19
N GLU A 14 1.79 -13.83 8.00
CA GLU A 14 1.08 -14.64 9.00
C GLU A 14 0.62 -13.80 10.19
N ASP A 15 1.34 -12.71 10.48
CA ASP A 15 1.00 -11.75 11.55
C ASP A 15 -0.18 -10.85 11.16
N ILE A 16 -0.38 -10.62 9.84
CA ILE A 16 -1.36 -9.68 9.32
C ILE A 16 -2.73 -10.36 9.21
N LYS A 17 -3.45 -10.41 10.31
CA LYS A 17 -4.79 -11.02 10.39
C LYS A 17 -5.87 -9.97 10.20
N TYR A 18 -7.04 -10.38 9.70
CA TYR A 18 -8.18 -9.49 9.55
C TYR A 18 -8.58 -8.86 10.90
N SER A 19 -8.81 -7.54 10.89
CA SER A 19 -9.22 -6.74 12.04
C SER A 19 -10.61 -6.16 11.78
N GLU A 20 -11.60 -6.57 12.57
CA GLU A 20 -12.98 -6.03 12.45
C GLU A 20 -13.03 -4.55 12.85
N SER A 21 -12.33 -4.15 13.93
CA SER A 21 -12.25 -2.75 14.36
C SER A 21 -11.53 -1.86 13.34
N GLY A 22 -10.52 -2.41 12.67
CA GLY A 22 -9.74 -1.72 11.65
C GLY A 22 -10.37 -1.73 10.25
N LYS A 23 -11.47 -2.43 10.04
CA LYS A 23 -12.07 -2.67 8.71
C LYS A 23 -12.28 -1.38 7.91
N VAL A 24 -12.93 -0.39 8.50
CA VAL A 24 -13.22 0.90 7.84
C VAL A 24 -11.93 1.65 7.54
N SER A 25 -11.01 1.68 8.49
CA SER A 25 -9.68 2.29 8.34
C SER A 25 -8.86 1.65 7.21
N ALA A 26 -8.92 0.32 7.07
CA ALA A 26 -8.28 -0.39 5.98
C ALA A 26 -8.94 -0.08 4.63
N MET A 27 -10.27 -0.02 4.56
CA MET A 27 -10.98 0.35 3.32
C MET A 27 -10.68 1.78 2.85
N ILE A 28 -10.64 2.76 3.75
CA ILE A 28 -10.29 4.14 3.36
C ILE A 28 -8.81 4.25 2.97
N SER A 29 -7.95 3.41 3.56
CA SER A 29 -6.54 3.32 3.19
C SER A 29 -6.33 2.81 1.76
N CYS A 30 -7.34 2.18 1.15
CA CYS A 30 -7.30 1.81 -0.27
C CYS A 30 -7.11 3.01 -1.19
N ILE A 31 -7.54 4.21 -0.82
CA ILE A 31 -7.28 5.41 -1.61
C ILE A 31 -5.80 5.76 -1.46
N PRO A 32 -4.96 5.76 -2.53
CA PRO A 32 -3.50 5.81 -2.41
C PRO A 32 -2.95 6.96 -1.55
N LEU A 33 -3.50 8.16 -1.71
CA LEU A 33 -3.10 9.33 -0.91
C LEU A 33 -3.48 9.17 0.57
N ILE A 34 -4.66 8.61 0.86
CA ILE A 34 -5.10 8.32 2.23
C ILE A 34 -4.29 7.18 2.82
N GLY A 35 -3.99 6.14 2.04
CA GLY A 35 -3.09 5.05 2.40
C GLY A 35 -1.75 5.56 2.89
N LEU A 36 -1.15 6.55 2.18
CA LEU A 36 0.08 7.21 2.63
C LEU A 36 -0.05 7.84 4.01
N ILE A 37 -1.12 8.58 4.26
CA ILE A 37 -1.36 9.23 5.55
C ILE A 37 -1.56 8.17 6.65
N MET A 38 -2.44 7.20 6.38
CA MET A 38 -2.78 6.13 7.32
C MET A 38 -1.57 5.26 7.65
N PHE A 39 -0.63 5.09 6.73
CA PHE A 39 0.58 4.31 6.97
C PHE A 39 1.47 4.90 8.08
N PHE A 40 1.46 6.24 8.24
CA PHE A 40 2.18 6.92 9.31
C PHE A 40 1.35 7.14 10.57
N VAL A 41 0.03 7.26 10.42
CA VAL A 41 -0.91 7.47 11.53
C VAL A 41 -1.15 6.16 12.30
N GLU A 42 -1.40 5.07 11.59
CA GLU A 42 -1.69 3.78 12.17
C GLU A 42 -0.40 3.04 12.52
N LYS A 43 -0.26 2.67 13.80
CA LYS A 43 0.93 2.01 14.35
C LYS A 43 0.63 0.69 15.03
N ASN A 44 -0.62 0.48 15.43
CA ASN A 44 -1.01 -0.62 16.29
C ASN A 44 -1.70 -1.73 15.49
N ASP A 45 -2.57 -1.36 14.57
CA ASP A 45 -3.31 -2.31 13.76
C ASP A 45 -2.49 -2.71 12.51
N LEU A 46 -1.89 -3.90 12.56
CA LEU A 46 -1.10 -4.45 11.44
C LEU A 46 -1.94 -4.65 10.17
N PHE A 47 -3.24 -4.93 10.28
CA PHE A 47 -4.13 -5.09 9.13
C PHE A 47 -4.29 -3.76 8.41
N VAL A 48 -4.62 -2.70 9.15
CA VAL A 48 -4.78 -1.36 8.59
C VAL A 48 -3.45 -0.83 8.07
N ARG A 49 -2.37 -0.96 8.85
CA ARG A 49 -1.03 -0.50 8.48
C ARG A 49 -0.50 -1.20 7.23
N TYR A 50 -0.81 -2.49 7.05
CA TYR A 50 -0.44 -3.24 5.85
C TYR A 50 -1.13 -2.73 4.59
N HIS A 51 -2.45 -2.62 4.59
CA HIS A 51 -3.17 -2.08 3.42
C HIS A 51 -2.74 -0.64 3.17
N ALA A 52 -2.60 0.18 4.22
CA ALA A 52 -2.06 1.51 4.09
C ALA A 52 -0.68 1.53 3.41
N ALA A 53 0.23 0.60 3.76
CA ALA A 53 1.52 0.46 3.09
C ALA A 53 1.39 0.06 1.61
N GLU A 54 0.53 -0.89 1.26
CA GLU A 54 0.30 -1.31 -0.14
C GLU A 54 -0.15 -0.14 -1.02
N TYR A 55 -1.17 0.60 -0.57
CA TYR A 55 -1.71 1.72 -1.33
C TYR A 55 -0.80 2.96 -1.27
N SER A 56 0.02 3.12 -0.21
CA SER A 56 1.11 4.11 -0.18
C SER A 56 2.14 3.85 -1.28
N ILE A 57 2.49 2.58 -1.49
CA ILE A 57 3.46 2.19 -2.53
C ILE A 57 2.89 2.51 -3.91
N LEU A 58 1.62 2.21 -4.17
CA LEU A 58 0.93 2.64 -5.39
C LEU A 58 0.93 4.17 -5.54
N PHE A 59 0.75 4.93 -4.46
CA PHE A 59 0.86 6.38 -4.54
C PHE A 59 2.26 6.83 -4.97
N VAL A 60 3.31 6.30 -4.32
CA VAL A 60 4.71 6.66 -4.60
C VAL A 60 5.12 6.26 -6.03
N ILE A 61 4.68 5.11 -6.52
CA ILE A 61 4.90 4.69 -7.92
C ILE A 61 4.23 5.69 -8.86
N GLY A 62 2.99 6.10 -8.59
CA GLY A 62 2.28 7.09 -9.40
C GLY A 62 3.01 8.43 -9.47
N VAL A 63 3.55 8.90 -8.35
CA VAL A 63 4.37 10.12 -8.29
C VAL A 63 5.69 9.96 -9.06
N ALA A 64 6.37 8.81 -8.95
CA ALA A 64 7.59 8.58 -9.71
C ALA A 64 7.33 8.57 -11.23
N LEU A 65 6.23 7.94 -11.65
CA LEU A 65 5.81 7.89 -13.05
C LEU A 65 5.43 9.27 -13.59
N SER A 66 4.80 10.14 -12.79
CA SER A 66 4.46 11.49 -13.22
C SER A 66 5.71 12.36 -13.47
N ILE A 67 6.76 12.18 -12.66
CA ILE A 67 8.05 12.85 -12.85
C ILE A 67 8.72 12.39 -14.14
N ILE A 68 8.73 11.09 -14.43
CA ILE A 68 9.25 10.54 -15.70
C ILE A 68 8.47 11.10 -16.90
N GLY A 69 7.16 11.27 -16.73
CA GLY A 69 6.27 11.88 -17.71
C GLY A 69 6.61 13.33 -18.09
N MET A 70 7.44 14.03 -17.32
CA MET A 70 7.85 15.40 -17.63
C MET A 70 8.96 15.48 -18.70
N VAL A 71 9.64 14.38 -18.99
CA VAL A 71 10.71 14.37 -20.01
C VAL A 71 10.07 14.47 -21.41
N PRO A 72 10.44 15.45 -22.26
CA PRO A 72 9.92 15.54 -23.62
C PRO A 72 10.16 14.25 -24.41
N ILE A 73 9.25 13.91 -25.34
CA ILE A 73 9.28 12.69 -26.18
C ILE A 73 9.01 11.40 -25.39
N LEU A 74 9.78 11.07 -24.34
CA LEU A 74 9.54 9.90 -23.48
C LEU A 74 8.22 10.04 -22.72
N GLY A 75 7.94 11.23 -22.19
CA GLY A 75 6.72 11.55 -21.47
C GLY A 75 5.47 11.45 -22.34
N TRP A 76 5.57 11.70 -23.66
CA TRP A 76 4.43 11.55 -24.56
C TRP A 76 4.08 10.08 -24.79
N ILE A 77 5.08 9.23 -25.02
CA ILE A 77 4.88 7.77 -25.13
C ILE A 77 4.30 7.24 -23.81
N PHE A 78 4.86 7.69 -22.68
CA PHE A 78 4.38 7.31 -21.36
C PHE A 78 2.93 7.77 -21.12
N ALA A 79 2.59 9.02 -21.44
CA ALA A 79 1.26 9.59 -21.24
C ALA A 79 0.19 8.92 -22.11
N ILE A 80 0.53 8.47 -23.31
CA ILE A 80 -0.42 7.81 -24.21
C ILE A 80 -0.67 6.36 -23.80
N PHE A 81 0.36 5.62 -23.40
CA PHE A 81 0.25 4.18 -23.13
C PHE A 81 0.27 3.85 -21.64
N ALA A 82 1.35 4.19 -20.95
CA ALA A 82 1.60 3.73 -19.58
C ALA A 82 0.73 4.45 -18.54
N GLY A 83 0.44 5.74 -18.72
CA GLY A 83 -0.40 6.53 -17.81
C GLY A 83 -1.81 5.96 -17.66
N PRO A 84 -2.57 5.77 -18.76
CA PRO A 84 -3.90 5.19 -18.72
C PRO A 84 -3.93 3.76 -18.20
N ILE A 85 -2.94 2.93 -18.56
CA ILE A 85 -2.84 1.56 -18.05
C ILE A 85 -2.64 1.58 -16.53
N TYR A 86 -1.73 2.43 -16.05
CA TYR A 86 -1.44 2.56 -14.63
C TYR A 86 -2.67 3.05 -13.84
N SER A 87 -3.37 4.06 -14.33
CA SER A 87 -4.56 4.59 -13.64
C SER A 87 -5.68 3.54 -13.55
N ILE A 88 -5.88 2.74 -14.61
CA ILE A 88 -6.84 1.63 -14.59
C ILE A 88 -6.40 0.57 -13.58
N LEU A 89 -5.12 0.19 -13.55
CA LEU A 89 -4.60 -0.80 -12.58
C LEU A 89 -4.81 -0.34 -11.13
N VAL A 90 -4.52 0.93 -10.84
CA VAL A 90 -4.75 1.51 -9.51
C VAL A 90 -6.25 1.51 -9.19
N LEU A 91 -7.11 1.89 -10.13
CA LEU A 91 -8.56 1.88 -9.92
C LEU A 91 -9.07 0.47 -9.61
N VAL A 92 -8.62 -0.53 -10.36
CA VAL A 92 -8.95 -1.94 -10.12
C VAL A 92 -8.45 -2.38 -8.74
N ALA A 93 -7.22 -2.02 -8.36
CA ALA A 93 -6.67 -2.34 -7.04
C ALA A 93 -7.46 -1.70 -5.90
N ILE A 94 -7.95 -0.46 -6.07
CA ILE A 94 -8.81 0.22 -5.08
C ILE A 94 -10.12 -0.55 -4.91
N VAL A 95 -10.82 -0.82 -6.03
CA VAL A 95 -12.12 -1.50 -6.00
C VAL A 95 -11.99 -2.91 -5.45
N TYR A 96 -11.02 -3.68 -5.95
CA TYR A 96 -10.70 -5.02 -5.44
C TYR A 96 -10.40 -5.01 -3.95
N GLY A 97 -9.64 -4.01 -3.51
CA GLY A 97 -9.31 -3.78 -2.11
C GLY A 97 -10.51 -3.62 -1.22
N ILE A 98 -11.33 -2.63 -1.54
CA ILE A 98 -12.54 -2.28 -0.79
C ILE A 98 -13.49 -3.48 -0.72
N VAL A 99 -13.75 -4.15 -1.84
CA VAL A 99 -14.66 -5.31 -1.89
C VAL A 99 -14.14 -6.48 -1.05
N THR A 100 -12.84 -6.79 -1.15
CA THR A 100 -12.24 -7.91 -0.42
C THR A 100 -12.19 -7.65 1.09
N ILE A 101 -11.80 -6.44 1.50
CA ILE A 101 -11.79 -6.02 2.91
C ILE A 101 -13.22 -5.98 3.47
N SER A 102 -14.19 -5.50 2.68
CA SER A 102 -15.60 -5.51 3.09
C SER A 102 -16.12 -6.91 3.39
N SER A 103 -15.57 -7.92 2.70
CA SER A 103 -15.87 -9.35 2.85
C SER A 103 -15.10 -10.03 3.99
N GLY A 104 -14.35 -9.27 4.81
CA GLY A 104 -13.63 -9.82 5.96
C GLY A 104 -12.29 -10.46 5.62
N LYS A 105 -11.70 -10.14 4.46
CA LYS A 105 -10.48 -10.76 3.95
C LYS A 105 -9.36 -9.74 3.79
N ARG A 106 -8.12 -10.20 3.93
CA ARG A 106 -6.93 -9.42 3.55
C ARG A 106 -6.76 -9.44 2.03
N VAL A 107 -6.30 -8.32 1.50
CA VAL A 107 -5.92 -8.16 0.09
C VAL A 107 -4.42 -8.37 -0.01
N ASP A 108 -3.98 -9.23 -0.92
CA ASP A 108 -2.56 -9.41 -1.22
C ASP A 108 -2.36 -9.09 -2.70
N LEU A 109 -1.86 -7.89 -2.99
CA LEU A 109 -1.49 -7.48 -4.35
C LEU A 109 -0.12 -8.06 -4.74
N PRO A 110 -0.01 -8.80 -5.85
CA PRO A 110 1.26 -9.40 -6.25
C PRO A 110 2.34 -8.32 -6.42
N MET A 111 3.56 -8.60 -5.94
CA MET A 111 4.71 -7.68 -5.90
C MET A 111 4.58 -6.52 -4.90
N VAL A 112 3.40 -5.89 -4.80
CA VAL A 112 3.15 -4.75 -3.90
C VAL A 112 3.10 -5.21 -2.43
N SER A 113 2.50 -6.36 -2.14
CA SER A 113 2.46 -6.92 -0.78
C SER A 113 3.85 -7.18 -0.21
N ASP A 114 4.76 -7.75 -1.00
CA ASP A 114 6.14 -7.99 -0.57
C ASP A 114 6.87 -6.67 -0.27
N TRP A 115 6.63 -5.65 -1.10
CA TRP A 115 7.17 -4.31 -0.87
C TRP A 115 6.55 -3.65 0.36
N ALA A 116 5.27 -3.86 0.62
CA ALA A 116 4.57 -3.34 1.80
C ALA A 116 5.15 -3.93 3.09
N ILE A 117 5.37 -5.25 3.14
CA ILE A 117 6.01 -5.92 4.27
C ILE A 117 7.44 -5.41 4.46
N LYS A 118 8.21 -5.31 3.37
CA LYS A 118 9.58 -4.78 3.41
C LYS A 118 9.61 -3.35 3.92
N LEU A 119 8.63 -2.53 3.55
CA LEU A 119 8.49 -1.15 4.00
C LEU A 119 8.15 -1.09 5.50
N MET A 120 7.16 -1.87 5.95
CA MET A 120 6.80 -1.99 7.37
C MET A 120 7.98 -2.43 8.24
N ASN A 121 8.77 -3.39 7.77
CA ASN A 121 9.93 -3.88 8.52
C ASN A 121 11.12 -2.90 8.54
N ARG A 122 11.12 -1.89 7.66
CA ARG A 122 12.17 -0.87 7.64
C ARG A 122 11.87 0.33 8.52
N MET A 123 10.60 0.60 8.82
CA MET A 123 10.17 1.66 9.74
C MET A 123 9.75 1.09 11.08
#